data_AF-A0A292PY86-F1
#
_entry.id   AF-A0A292PY86-F1
#
_cell.length_a   1.000
_cell.length_b   1.000
_cell.length_c   1.000
_cell.angle_alpha   90.00
_cell.angle_beta   90.00
_cell.angle_gamma   90.00
#
_symmetry.space_group_name_H-M   'P 1'
#
loop_
_entity.id
_entity.type
_entity.pdbx_description
1 polymer ?
#
loop_
_entity_poly.entity_id
_entity_poly.type
_entity_poly.pdbx_seq_one_letter_code
_entity_poly.pdbx_strand_id
1 'polypeptide(L)'
;MERRIRIPNCKGDEAGVCENWWGVPSEIPNFAICEACYNDIVSASPFAGWFVRLDRPKGNETMCDLAVPGLKKRFLQFIDPESPTQWNDFLRSATYRITEVPKCVGTSSVGGPRNWWTTEKPINGFVICEACYLDEIELSPWRKKFIPTPTKQPRSEKWSCKFTMVGVALAWEVSLSNTVKNFDHFWHCADATSRLSQCEGAVLDGAQWYKMSGVDNFTVCPTCFYTIIAAASFGRHFYIDQYPPGAPTCCDMGPGSPRHKRLLAKLRESLDLKDFSKFKEFAYKRSLLPPCPGDTGVKGRRWYGTDSFIVCEECYADVVEPSSLASDLTVHGNLLEDPASCDIYSPRMNRIWAEACQMNNVDHFAAAARHRTEVYLRVKPTMEEVRAHLQMQRDRMGYPPATAAAGSSAGYQHVPIGFDGYTYGNLVVGYGYASPQDVEAATMAGANPTGIEDPALWHKLFLLEQEWKEVE
;
A
#
# COMPACT_ATOMS: atom_id res chain seq x y z
N MET A 1 23.01 23.38 -0.71
CA MET A 1 21.71 23.02 -1.32
C MET A 1 21.85 22.32 -2.67
N GLU A 2 22.66 22.82 -3.61
CA GLU A 2 22.80 22.25 -4.97
C GLU A 2 23.15 20.74 -5.02
N ARG A 3 23.96 20.26 -4.07
CA ARG A 3 24.35 18.84 -4.00
C ARG A 3 23.17 17.91 -3.70
N ARG A 4 22.22 18.31 -2.84
CA ARG A 4 21.07 17.47 -2.44
C ARG A 4 20.04 17.29 -3.55
N ILE A 5 19.90 18.29 -4.43
CA ILE A 5 18.97 18.28 -5.57
C ILE A 5 19.33 17.16 -6.56
N ARG A 6 20.61 16.79 -6.66
CA ARG A 6 21.10 15.74 -7.56
C ARG A 6 21.04 14.33 -6.96
N ILE A 7 20.76 14.21 -5.66
CA ILE A 7 20.70 12.93 -4.95
C ILE A 7 19.24 12.43 -4.99
N PRO A 8 18.96 11.23 -5.52
CA PRO A 8 17.63 10.63 -5.45
C PRO A 8 17.13 10.54 -4.00
N ASN A 9 15.83 10.73 -3.79
CA ASN A 9 15.25 10.55 -2.46
C ASN A 9 15.45 9.13 -1.94
N CYS A 10 15.49 8.99 -0.61
CA CYS A 10 15.50 7.69 0.03
C CYS A 10 14.28 6.88 -0.41
N LYS A 11 14.48 5.61 -0.77
CA LYS A 11 13.40 4.67 -1.11
C LYS A 11 12.71 4.06 0.12
N GLY A 12 12.99 4.58 1.32
CA GLY A 12 12.40 4.08 2.55
C GLY A 12 13.03 2.77 3.02
N ASP A 13 12.19 1.91 3.59
CA ASP A 13 12.49 0.54 3.98
C ASP A 13 12.35 -0.46 2.81
N GLU A 14 12.08 0.01 1.60
CA GLU A 14 12.16 -0.79 0.38
C GLU A 14 13.62 -1.04 -0.01
N ALA A 15 13.89 -2.23 -0.57
CA ALA A 15 15.20 -2.55 -1.11
C ALA A 15 15.46 -1.69 -2.36
N GLY A 16 16.57 -0.95 -2.36
CA GLY A 16 16.85 0.03 -3.38
C GLY A 16 18.29 0.04 -3.83
N VAL A 17 18.51 0.34 -5.11
CA VAL A 17 19.84 0.68 -5.63
C VAL A 17 20.14 2.14 -5.26
N CYS A 18 21.21 2.34 -4.51
CA CYS A 18 21.80 3.66 -4.24
C CYS A 18 23.28 3.61 -4.61
N GLU A 19 23.80 4.69 -5.20
CA GLU A 19 25.19 4.77 -5.62
C GLU A 19 26.16 4.82 -4.43
N ASN A 20 25.74 5.45 -3.34
CA ASN A 20 26.58 5.70 -2.17
C ASN A 20 25.85 5.30 -0.89
N TRP A 21 26.52 4.46 -0.11
CA TRP A 21 26.06 4.00 1.20
C TRP A 21 27.02 4.47 2.28
N TRP A 22 26.47 4.79 3.44
CA TRP A 22 27.21 5.19 4.63
C TRP A 22 26.88 4.25 5.80
N GLY A 23 27.78 4.14 6.77
CA GLY A 23 27.55 3.33 7.96
C GLY A 23 28.64 3.50 9.00
N VAL A 24 28.52 2.73 10.09
CA VAL A 24 29.48 2.69 11.20
C VAL A 24 29.98 1.25 11.38
N PRO A 25 30.70 0.68 10.41
CA PRO A 25 30.97 -0.76 10.35
C PRO A 25 31.82 -1.29 11.53
N SER A 26 32.57 -0.41 12.20
CA SER A 26 33.30 -0.75 13.44
C SER A 26 32.39 -0.98 14.64
N GLU A 27 31.18 -0.41 14.64
CA GLU A 27 30.21 -0.48 15.74
C GLU A 27 29.02 -1.38 15.39
N ILE A 28 28.47 -1.21 14.18
CA ILE A 28 27.34 -1.99 13.67
C ILE A 28 27.68 -2.45 12.24
N PRO A 29 28.26 -3.66 12.07
CA PRO A 29 28.82 -4.11 10.79
C PRO A 29 27.86 -4.05 9.60
N ASN A 30 26.57 -4.30 9.83
CA ASN A 30 25.56 -4.38 8.77
C ASN A 30 24.74 -3.09 8.60
N PHE A 31 24.97 -2.06 9.41
CA PHE A 31 24.19 -0.82 9.35
C PHE A 31 24.53 -0.01 8.10
N ALA A 32 23.51 0.24 7.28
CA ALA A 32 23.64 0.92 6.01
C ALA A 32 22.58 2.02 5.85
N ILE A 33 23.03 3.22 5.51
CA ILE A 33 22.16 4.35 5.22
C ILE A 33 22.44 4.86 3.81
N CYS A 34 21.38 5.20 3.08
CA CYS A 34 21.51 5.74 1.74
C CYS A 34 22.07 7.17 1.77
N GLU A 35 22.62 7.64 0.64
CA GLU A 35 23.16 8.99 0.52
C GLU A 35 22.16 10.08 0.88
N ALA A 36 20.87 9.91 0.55
CA ALA A 36 19.83 10.86 0.91
C ALA A 36 19.69 11.01 2.43
N CYS A 37 19.51 9.90 3.16
CA CYS A 37 19.40 9.93 4.62
C CYS A 37 20.68 10.43 5.30
N TYR A 38 21.85 10.13 4.74
CA TYR A 38 23.09 10.72 5.24
C TYR A 38 23.07 12.24 5.11
N ASN A 39 22.76 12.78 3.93
CA ASN A 39 22.76 14.23 3.71
C ASN A 39 21.62 14.94 4.48
N ASP A 40 20.44 14.32 4.57
CA ASP A 40 19.26 14.94 5.17
C ASP A 40 19.27 14.90 6.70
N ILE A 41 19.92 13.90 7.31
CA ILE A 41 19.83 13.66 8.76
C ILE A 41 21.23 13.62 9.39
N VAL A 42 22.10 12.74 8.91
CA VAL A 42 23.38 12.44 9.60
C VAL A 42 24.40 13.56 9.43
N SER A 43 24.48 14.16 8.24
CA SER A 43 25.49 15.19 7.94
C SER A 43 25.33 16.45 8.79
N ALA A 44 24.12 16.69 9.30
CA ALA A 44 23.80 17.78 10.21
C ALA A 44 23.97 17.41 11.69
N SER A 45 24.33 16.16 12.02
CA SER A 45 24.51 15.70 13.39
C SER A 45 25.96 15.83 13.86
N PRO A 46 26.21 15.91 15.19
CA PRO A 46 27.56 15.89 15.75
C PRO A 46 28.36 14.62 15.43
N PHE A 47 27.68 13.56 14.98
CA PHE A 47 28.26 12.24 14.73
C PHE A 47 28.59 11.99 13.27
N ALA A 48 28.42 12.98 12.38
CA ALA A 48 28.69 12.84 10.95
C ALA A 48 30.08 12.26 10.67
N GLY A 49 31.10 12.67 11.45
CA GLY A 49 32.47 12.19 11.30
C GLY A 49 32.70 10.72 11.66
N TRP A 50 31.74 10.05 12.29
CA TRP A 50 31.82 8.62 12.62
C TRP A 50 31.30 7.74 11.49
N PHE A 51 30.51 8.30 10.58
CA PHE A 51 30.00 7.60 9.42
C PHE A 51 31.05 7.57 8.31
N VAL A 52 31.32 6.38 7.81
CA VAL A 52 32.22 6.17 6.68
C VAL A 52 31.42 5.68 5.47
N ARG A 53 31.92 6.01 4.28
CA ARG A 53 31.36 5.48 3.04
C ARG A 53 31.64 3.98 2.99
N LEU A 54 30.59 3.19 2.79
CA LEU A 54 30.70 1.74 2.66
C LEU A 54 31.08 1.36 1.24
N ASP A 55 32.02 0.43 1.10
CA ASP A 55 32.34 -0.19 -0.17
C ASP A 55 31.36 -1.34 -0.41
N ARG A 56 30.33 -1.09 -1.23
CA ARG A 56 29.29 -2.07 -1.58
C ARG A 56 29.22 -2.23 -3.10
N PRO A 57 28.97 -3.45 -3.63
CA PRO A 57 28.80 -3.66 -5.05
C PRO A 57 27.70 -2.75 -5.61
N LYS A 58 28.01 -2.00 -6.67
CA LYS A 58 27.02 -1.19 -7.37
C LYS A 58 25.93 -2.11 -7.93
N GLY A 59 24.67 -1.76 -7.67
CA GLY A 59 23.52 -2.51 -8.17
C GLY A 59 22.89 -3.49 -7.17
N ASN A 60 23.50 -3.75 -6.01
CA ASN A 60 22.83 -4.54 -4.97
C ASN A 60 21.70 -3.74 -4.33
N GLU A 61 20.50 -4.32 -4.30
CA GLU A 61 19.39 -3.75 -3.55
C GLU A 61 19.68 -3.85 -2.05
N THR A 62 19.73 -2.71 -1.39
CA THR A 62 19.94 -2.62 0.05
C THR A 62 18.85 -1.71 0.64
N MET A 63 18.42 -2.02 1.85
CA MET A 63 17.46 -1.21 2.60
C MET A 63 18.20 -0.11 3.38
N CYS A 64 17.61 1.08 3.48
CA CYS A 64 18.16 2.13 4.32
C CYS A 64 17.72 1.92 5.78
N ASP A 65 18.63 1.57 6.68
CA ASP A 65 18.29 1.33 8.08
C ASP A 65 17.78 2.59 8.79
N LEU A 66 18.31 3.77 8.43
CA LEU A 66 17.81 5.04 8.97
C LEU A 66 16.46 5.47 8.37
N ALA A 67 15.92 4.72 7.40
CA ALA A 67 14.54 4.90 6.96
C ALA A 67 13.54 4.16 7.87
N VAL A 68 14.00 3.19 8.67
CA VAL A 68 13.16 2.53 9.67
C VAL A 68 12.73 3.58 10.70
N PRO A 69 11.41 3.81 10.92
CA PRO A 69 10.92 4.90 11.76
C PRO A 69 11.51 4.91 13.17
N GLY A 70 11.68 3.74 13.79
CA GLY A 70 12.30 3.60 15.11
C GLY A 70 13.73 4.09 15.16
N LEU A 71 14.56 3.63 14.22
CA LEU A 71 15.96 3.99 14.14
C LEU A 71 16.12 5.47 13.82
N LYS A 72 15.29 6.00 12.92
CA LYS A 72 15.22 7.44 12.63
C LYS A 72 14.87 8.26 13.86
N LYS A 73 13.79 7.93 14.57
CA LYS A 73 13.33 8.65 15.78
C LYS A 73 14.39 8.61 16.88
N ARG A 74 15.03 7.45 17.10
CA ARG A 74 16.14 7.30 18.05
C ARG A 74 17.32 8.16 17.67
N PHE A 75 17.76 8.07 16.43
CA PHE A 75 18.86 8.90 15.95
C PHE A 75 18.55 10.38 16.17
N LEU A 76 17.38 10.86 15.74
CA LEU A 76 16.93 12.24 15.92
C LEU A 76 16.73 12.67 17.38
N GLN A 77 16.42 11.75 18.30
CA GLN A 77 16.41 12.05 19.73
C GLN A 77 17.82 12.12 20.31
N PHE A 78 18.76 11.37 19.73
CA PHE A 78 20.11 11.20 20.25
C PHE A 78 21.17 12.09 19.57
N ILE A 79 20.79 12.94 18.60
CA ILE A 79 21.67 13.96 17.99
C ILE A 79 21.94 15.16 18.90
N ASP A 80 21.53 15.13 20.16
CA ASP A 80 21.77 16.22 21.12
C ASP A 80 23.29 16.38 21.39
N PRO A 81 23.90 17.51 20.98
CA PRO A 81 25.34 17.72 21.11
C PRO A 81 25.84 17.80 22.56
N GLU A 82 24.96 18.00 23.55
CA GLU A 82 25.36 18.20 24.95
C GLU A 82 25.55 16.89 25.75
N SER A 83 25.28 15.72 25.16
CA SER A 83 25.24 14.46 25.91
C SER A 83 25.87 13.27 25.17
N PRO A 84 27.20 13.05 25.27
CA PRO A 84 27.93 11.94 24.63
C PRO A 84 27.42 10.53 24.99
N THR A 85 26.74 10.36 26.13
CA THR A 85 26.08 9.12 26.54
C THR A 85 25.00 8.67 25.54
N GLN A 86 24.41 9.60 24.78
CA GLN A 86 23.31 9.33 23.86
C GLN A 86 23.74 8.55 22.61
N TRP A 87 25.01 8.64 22.18
CA TRP A 87 25.50 7.79 21.08
C TRP A 87 25.55 6.31 21.47
N ASN A 88 26.07 6.00 22.66
CA ASN A 88 26.11 4.62 23.14
C ASN A 88 24.70 4.05 23.33
N ASP A 89 23.74 4.90 23.71
CA ASP A 89 22.33 4.53 23.77
C ASP A 89 21.73 4.27 22.39
N PHE A 90 22.06 5.11 21.39
CA PHE A 90 21.71 4.86 20.00
C PHE A 90 22.31 3.54 19.51
N LEU A 91 23.61 3.32 19.66
CA LEU A 91 24.31 2.11 19.23
C LEU A 91 23.68 0.86 19.85
N ARG A 92 23.50 0.84 21.18
CA ARG A 92 22.89 -0.30 21.88
C ARG A 92 21.49 -0.59 21.34
N SER A 93 20.67 0.45 21.17
CA SER A 93 19.30 0.30 20.68
C SER A 93 19.24 -0.10 19.21
N ALA A 94 20.11 0.44 18.36
CA ALA A 94 20.17 0.16 16.94
C ALA A 94 20.71 -1.25 16.68
N THR A 95 21.80 -1.63 17.34
CA THR A 95 22.34 -3.00 17.27
C THR A 95 21.28 -4.01 17.68
N TYR A 96 20.64 -3.83 18.83
CA TYR A 96 19.57 -4.73 19.27
C TYR A 96 18.44 -4.85 18.23
N ARG A 97 17.95 -3.71 17.71
CA ARG A 97 16.87 -3.70 16.72
C ARG A 97 17.26 -4.39 15.41
N ILE A 98 18.53 -4.32 14.99
CA ILE A 98 19.02 -4.86 13.71
C ILE A 98 19.41 -6.34 13.82
N THR A 99 20.08 -6.75 14.91
CA THR A 99 20.66 -8.09 15.03
C THR A 99 19.74 -9.07 15.76
N GLU A 100 19.03 -8.63 16.80
CA GLU A 100 18.28 -9.52 17.69
C GLU A 100 16.78 -9.56 17.38
N VAL A 101 16.22 -8.46 16.87
CA VAL A 101 14.78 -8.33 16.65
C VAL A 101 14.43 -8.64 15.19
N PRO A 102 13.69 -9.75 14.93
CA PRO A 102 13.28 -10.05 13.57
C PRO A 102 12.38 -8.96 13.01
N LYS A 103 12.48 -8.72 11.69
CA LYS A 103 11.57 -7.81 10.99
C LYS A 103 10.10 -8.17 11.25
N CYS A 104 9.24 -7.15 11.18
CA CYS A 104 7.81 -7.37 11.20
C CYS A 104 7.41 -8.22 9.98
N VAL A 105 6.63 -9.26 10.22
CA VAL A 105 6.06 -10.12 9.17
C VAL A 105 4.68 -9.62 8.73
N GLY A 106 4.31 -8.43 9.19
CA GLY A 106 2.99 -7.86 9.08
C GLY A 106 1.93 -8.80 9.64
N THR A 107 0.92 -8.98 8.82
CA THR A 107 -0.25 -9.80 9.06
C THR A 107 -0.02 -11.29 8.79
N SER A 108 1.17 -11.68 8.30
CA SER A 108 1.53 -13.08 8.17
C SER A 108 1.62 -13.74 9.53
N SER A 109 1.07 -14.94 9.64
CA SER A 109 1.08 -15.70 10.89
C SER A 109 2.36 -16.51 11.03
N VAL A 110 3.15 -16.20 12.05
CA VAL A 110 4.42 -16.89 12.35
C VAL A 110 4.32 -17.70 13.61
N GLY A 111 4.99 -18.85 13.65
CA GLY A 111 5.21 -19.63 14.87
C GLY A 111 6.56 -19.30 15.52
N GLY A 112 6.80 -19.88 16.70
CA GLY A 112 8.10 -19.82 17.38
C GLY A 112 8.21 -18.70 18.43
N PRO A 113 9.33 -18.66 19.17
CA PRO A 113 9.52 -17.69 20.24
C PRO A 113 9.79 -16.31 19.65
N ARG A 114 8.84 -15.40 19.80
CA ARG A 114 8.99 -13.96 19.54
C ARG A 114 8.47 -13.18 20.74
N ASN A 115 9.02 -11.99 20.94
CA ASN A 115 8.45 -11.06 21.90
C ASN A 115 7.27 -10.36 21.24
N TRP A 116 6.14 -10.42 21.93
CA TRP A 116 4.90 -9.82 21.53
C TRP A 116 4.43 -8.84 22.59
N TRP A 117 3.76 -7.80 22.15
CA TRP A 117 3.17 -6.77 22.99
C TRP A 117 1.67 -6.69 22.74
N THR A 118 0.96 -6.14 23.71
CA THR A 118 -0.47 -5.83 23.63
C THR A 118 -0.74 -4.55 24.41
N THR A 119 -1.98 -4.10 24.42
CA THR A 119 -2.41 -2.92 25.19
C THR A 119 -2.68 -3.27 26.65
N GLU A 120 -2.39 -2.35 27.56
CA GLU A 120 -2.65 -2.48 29.01
C GLU A 120 -4.12 -2.82 29.28
N LYS A 121 -5.03 -2.11 28.60
CA LYS A 121 -6.43 -2.51 28.48
C LYS A 121 -6.51 -3.54 27.35
N PRO A 122 -6.75 -4.83 27.61
CA PRO A 122 -6.59 -5.88 26.62
C PRO A 122 -7.63 -5.76 25.49
N ILE A 123 -7.19 -6.00 24.26
CA ILE A 123 -8.03 -6.17 23.07
C ILE A 123 -7.93 -7.64 22.66
N ASN A 124 -9.06 -8.31 22.48
CA ASN A 124 -9.06 -9.73 22.16
C ASN A 124 -8.37 -9.99 20.80
N GLY A 125 -7.44 -10.94 20.76
CA GLY A 125 -6.68 -11.29 19.56
C GLY A 125 -5.71 -10.21 19.05
N PHE A 126 -5.49 -9.14 19.80
CA PHE A 126 -4.59 -8.06 19.41
C PHE A 126 -3.19 -8.27 19.98
N VAL A 127 -2.26 -8.55 19.08
CA VAL A 127 -0.82 -8.63 19.38
C VAL A 127 -0.03 -7.83 18.37
N ILE A 128 1.08 -7.26 18.83
CA ILE A 128 2.04 -6.54 17.99
C ILE A 128 3.43 -7.12 18.21
N CYS A 129 4.23 -7.21 17.15
CA CYS A 129 5.58 -7.72 17.28
C CYS A 129 6.50 -6.68 17.95
N GLU A 130 7.59 -7.16 18.55
CA GLU A 130 8.61 -6.29 19.14
C GLU A 130 9.18 -5.26 18.16
N ALA A 131 9.32 -5.60 16.87
CA ALA A 131 9.74 -4.64 15.84
C ALA A 131 8.82 -3.42 15.77
N CYS A 132 7.50 -3.61 15.60
CA CYS A 132 6.55 -2.49 15.58
C CYS A 132 6.51 -1.73 16.91
N TYR A 133 6.66 -2.43 18.04
CA TYR A 133 6.76 -1.76 19.34
C TYR A 133 7.99 -0.83 19.40
N LEU A 134 9.18 -1.32 19.04
CA LEU A 134 10.41 -0.53 19.04
C LEU A 134 10.37 0.59 18.00
N ASP A 135 9.72 0.37 16.87
CA ASP A 135 9.74 1.31 15.75
C ASP A 135 8.75 2.46 15.92
N GLU A 136 7.59 2.18 16.52
CA GLU A 136 6.50 3.15 16.60
C GLU A 136 6.14 3.58 18.00
N ILE A 137 6.16 2.65 18.95
CA ILE A 137 5.51 2.83 20.25
C ILE A 137 6.48 3.23 21.33
N GLU A 138 7.69 2.66 21.35
CA GLU A 138 8.60 2.81 22.48
C GLU A 138 8.92 4.28 22.79
N LEU A 139 9.06 5.10 21.75
CA LEU A 139 9.35 6.53 21.85
C LEU A 139 8.11 7.42 21.78
N SER A 140 6.91 6.82 21.75
CA SER A 140 5.66 7.56 21.69
C SER A 140 5.17 7.98 23.09
N PRO A 141 4.31 9.01 23.18
CA PRO A 141 3.62 9.36 24.43
C PRO A 141 2.78 8.23 25.02
N TRP A 142 2.36 7.27 24.18
CA TRP A 142 1.50 6.15 24.57
C TRP A 142 2.26 4.90 25.00
N ARG A 143 3.59 4.92 25.08
CA ARG A 143 4.43 3.76 25.47
C ARG A 143 3.88 2.99 26.67
N LYS A 144 3.50 3.71 27.74
CA LYS A 144 3.03 3.11 29.01
C LYS A 144 1.69 2.39 28.88
N LYS A 145 0.96 2.58 27.77
CA LYS A 145 -0.30 1.89 27.45
C LYS A 145 -0.08 0.55 26.76
N PHE A 146 1.17 0.17 26.50
CA PHE A 146 1.53 -1.12 25.95
C PHE A 146 2.36 -1.91 26.95
N ILE A 147 2.09 -3.21 27.01
CA ILE A 147 2.74 -4.17 27.89
C ILE A 147 3.14 -5.41 27.08
N PRO A 148 4.18 -6.15 27.49
CA PRO A 148 4.44 -7.48 26.94
C PRO A 148 3.21 -8.37 27.10
N THR A 149 2.96 -9.28 26.15
CA THR A 149 1.83 -10.20 26.27
C THR A 149 1.96 -11.04 27.55
N PRO A 150 0.90 -11.17 28.37
CA PRO A 150 0.98 -11.93 29.62
C PRO A 150 1.38 -13.39 29.42
N THR A 151 1.00 -13.96 28.28
CA THR A 151 1.38 -15.30 27.84
C THR A 151 2.39 -15.20 26.69
N LYS A 152 3.38 -16.10 26.70
CA LYS A 152 4.21 -16.33 25.52
C LYS A 152 3.37 -17.03 24.46
N GLN A 153 3.70 -16.77 23.20
CA GLN A 153 3.09 -17.47 22.08
C GLN A 153 3.18 -19.00 22.27
N PRO A 154 2.04 -19.71 22.32
CA PRO A 154 2.04 -21.17 22.39
C PRO A 154 2.71 -21.79 21.16
N ARG A 155 3.47 -22.88 21.33
CA ARG A 155 4.16 -23.54 20.20
C ARG A 155 3.21 -24.05 19.11
N SER A 156 1.97 -24.35 19.47
CA SER A 156 0.91 -24.81 18.56
C SER A 156 0.24 -23.68 17.79
N GLU A 157 0.44 -22.42 18.20
CA GLU A 157 -0.25 -21.27 17.64
C GLU A 157 0.66 -20.43 16.75
N LYS A 158 0.07 -19.85 15.71
CA LYS A 158 0.72 -18.83 14.88
C LYS A 158 0.05 -17.49 15.15
N TRP A 159 0.86 -16.47 15.40
CA TRP A 159 0.40 -15.11 15.67
C TRP A 159 0.82 -14.18 14.54
N SER A 160 0.03 -13.14 14.28
CA SER A 160 0.31 -12.11 13.28
C SER A 160 0.29 -10.72 13.91
N CYS A 161 1.20 -9.84 13.46
CA CYS A 161 1.24 -8.47 13.95
C CYS A 161 0.04 -7.69 13.42
N LYS A 162 -0.74 -7.12 14.34
CA LYS A 162 -1.92 -6.31 13.99
C LYS A 162 -1.58 -4.84 13.73
N PHE A 163 -0.38 -4.40 14.10
CA PHE A 163 0.01 -2.99 14.02
C PHE A 163 0.10 -2.45 12.59
N THR A 164 0.40 -3.31 11.62
CA THR A 164 0.54 -2.96 10.20
C THR A 164 -0.76 -3.03 9.43
N MET A 165 -1.89 -3.36 10.10
CA MET A 165 -3.20 -3.30 9.45
C MET A 165 -3.57 -1.84 9.20
N VAL A 166 -4.07 -1.53 8.00
CA VAL A 166 -4.44 -0.16 7.55
C VAL A 166 -5.15 0.63 8.66
N GLY A 167 -6.18 0.05 9.26
CA GLY A 167 -6.97 0.75 10.28
C GLY A 167 -6.26 0.95 11.61
N VAL A 168 -5.38 0.03 12.01
CA VAL A 168 -4.56 0.17 13.22
C VAL A 168 -3.47 1.20 13.02
N ALA A 169 -2.77 1.16 11.89
CA ALA A 169 -1.73 2.12 11.52
C ALA A 169 -2.30 3.54 11.39
N LEU A 170 -3.44 3.70 10.70
CA LEU A 170 -4.13 4.98 10.59
C LEU A 170 -4.58 5.51 11.96
N ALA A 171 -5.24 4.66 12.76
CA ALA A 171 -5.70 5.07 14.08
C ALA A 171 -4.53 5.44 15.01
N TRP A 172 -3.39 4.76 14.87
CA TRP A 172 -2.17 5.09 15.59
C TRP A 172 -1.68 6.48 15.22
N GLU A 173 -1.54 6.77 13.93
CA GLU A 173 -1.08 8.07 13.47
C GLU A 173 -2.02 9.20 13.90
N VAL A 174 -3.33 8.99 13.73
CA VAL A 174 -4.35 9.95 14.17
C VAL A 174 -4.29 10.15 15.69
N SER A 175 -4.09 9.09 16.48
CA SER A 175 -3.94 9.21 17.94
C SER A 175 -2.74 10.02 18.39
N LEU A 176 -1.72 10.18 17.53
CA LEU A 176 -0.53 11.00 17.79
C LEU A 176 -0.68 12.43 17.24
N SER A 177 -1.62 12.66 16.33
CA SER A 177 -1.85 13.97 15.72
C SER A 177 -2.21 15.03 16.77
N ASN A 178 -1.84 16.29 16.50
CA ASN A 178 -2.19 17.42 17.38
C ASN A 178 -3.70 17.67 17.49
N THR A 179 -4.50 17.16 16.57
CA THR A 179 -5.96 17.34 16.54
C THR A 179 -6.70 16.36 17.43
N VAL A 180 -6.28 15.10 17.45
CA VAL A 180 -6.97 14.05 18.23
C VAL A 180 -6.21 13.77 19.52
N LYS A 181 -4.90 13.54 19.44
CA LYS A 181 -3.99 13.28 20.57
C LYS A 181 -4.63 12.43 21.69
N ASN A 182 -5.23 11.31 21.34
CA ASN A 182 -6.03 10.49 22.24
C ASN A 182 -5.78 9.00 22.02
N PHE A 183 -5.27 8.31 23.04
CA PHE A 183 -5.05 6.86 23.00
C PHE A 183 -6.34 6.06 22.90
N ASP A 184 -7.44 6.52 23.49
CA ASP A 184 -8.72 5.80 23.44
C ASP A 184 -9.26 5.72 22.00
N HIS A 185 -8.98 6.73 21.17
CA HIS A 185 -9.26 6.68 19.73
C HIS A 185 -8.56 5.50 19.06
N PHE A 186 -7.24 5.35 19.30
CA PHE A 186 -6.48 4.20 18.81
C PHE A 186 -7.06 2.89 19.34
N TRP A 187 -7.32 2.80 20.65
CA TRP A 187 -7.82 1.59 21.29
C TRP A 187 -9.15 1.13 20.68
N HIS A 188 -10.12 2.04 20.53
CA HIS A 188 -11.42 1.72 19.95
C HIS A 188 -11.34 1.28 18.49
N CYS A 189 -10.49 1.91 17.69
CA CYS A 189 -10.31 1.52 16.28
C CYS A 189 -9.56 0.18 16.15
N ALA A 190 -8.55 -0.07 16.98
CA ALA A 190 -7.83 -1.34 17.02
C ALA A 190 -8.76 -2.49 17.45
N ASP A 191 -9.59 -2.26 18.46
CA ASP A 191 -10.59 -3.22 18.93
C ASP A 191 -11.69 -3.49 17.89
N ALA A 192 -12.17 -2.47 17.18
CA ALA A 192 -13.07 -2.66 16.05
C ALA A 192 -12.41 -3.47 14.92
N THR A 193 -11.15 -3.18 14.62
CA THR A 193 -10.37 -3.91 13.59
C THR A 193 -10.19 -5.38 13.96
N SER A 194 -10.03 -5.71 15.25
CA SER A 194 -9.91 -7.08 15.74
C SER A 194 -11.23 -7.85 15.78
N ARG A 195 -12.38 -7.16 15.92
CA ARG A 195 -13.70 -7.80 16.08
C ARG A 195 -14.49 -7.93 14.79
N LEU A 196 -14.34 -6.98 13.87
CA LEU A 196 -15.12 -6.95 12.63
C LEU A 196 -14.53 -7.92 11.60
N SER A 197 -15.41 -8.60 10.86
CA SER A 197 -15.02 -9.42 9.72
C SER A 197 -14.41 -8.56 8.62
N GLN A 198 -13.66 -9.21 7.72
CA GLN A 198 -13.08 -8.52 6.57
C GLN A 198 -14.18 -7.95 5.66
N CYS A 199 -13.84 -6.88 4.94
CA CYS A 199 -14.74 -6.34 3.94
C CYS A 199 -14.79 -7.27 2.72
N GLU A 200 -15.90 -7.98 2.54
CA GLU A 200 -16.12 -8.91 1.42
C GLU A 200 -16.48 -8.20 0.10
N GLY A 201 -16.56 -6.87 0.10
CA GLY A 201 -16.89 -6.08 -1.09
C GLY A 201 -18.37 -6.10 -1.43
N ALA A 202 -19.04 -7.26 -1.42
CA ALA A 202 -20.46 -7.42 -1.76
C ALA A 202 -21.37 -7.58 -0.53
N VAL A 203 -22.68 -7.35 -0.74
CA VAL A 203 -23.73 -7.26 0.28
C VAL A 203 -23.95 -8.54 1.06
N LEU A 204 -23.95 -8.43 2.40
CA LEU A 204 -24.74 -9.27 3.30
C LEU A 204 -26.12 -8.64 3.44
N ASP A 205 -27.19 -9.40 3.14
CA ASP A 205 -28.56 -8.92 3.21
C ASP A 205 -28.90 -8.39 4.63
N GLY A 206 -29.55 -7.23 4.71
CA GLY A 206 -29.89 -6.58 5.99
C GLY A 206 -28.73 -5.91 6.76
N ALA A 207 -27.54 -5.74 6.16
CA ALA A 207 -26.41 -5.08 6.82
C ALA A 207 -26.64 -3.56 7.03
N GLN A 208 -26.05 -3.02 8.11
CA GLN A 208 -25.98 -1.57 8.34
C GLN A 208 -24.95 -0.93 7.40
N TRP A 209 -25.34 0.12 6.68
CA TRP A 209 -24.44 0.86 5.79
C TRP A 209 -24.27 2.30 6.27
N TYR A 210 -23.07 2.86 6.03
CA TYR A 210 -22.73 4.22 6.38
C TYR A 210 -22.68 5.07 5.11
N LYS A 211 -23.41 6.18 5.10
CA LYS A 211 -23.56 7.09 3.94
C LYS A 211 -23.21 8.53 4.30
N MET A 212 -22.87 9.32 3.28
CA MET A 212 -22.70 10.77 3.39
C MET A 212 -23.92 11.49 2.82
N SER A 213 -24.37 12.55 3.48
CA SER A 213 -25.49 13.36 2.98
C SER A 213 -25.11 14.02 1.66
N GLY A 214 -25.92 13.81 0.62
CA GLY A 214 -25.73 14.38 -0.72
C GLY A 214 -24.75 13.59 -1.61
N VAL A 215 -24.48 12.32 -1.30
CA VAL A 215 -23.70 11.40 -2.14
C VAL A 215 -24.43 10.06 -2.24
N ASP A 216 -25.36 9.97 -3.19
CA ASP A 216 -26.36 8.89 -3.22
C ASP A 216 -25.78 7.51 -3.63
N ASN A 217 -24.64 7.50 -4.33
CA ASN A 217 -23.94 6.29 -4.79
C ASN A 217 -22.61 6.06 -4.07
N PHE A 218 -22.55 6.37 -2.78
CA PHE A 218 -21.37 6.08 -1.95
C PHE A 218 -21.78 5.39 -0.65
N THR A 219 -21.34 4.16 -0.47
CA THR A 219 -21.69 3.33 0.68
C THR A 219 -20.45 2.71 1.31
N VAL A 220 -20.42 2.71 2.64
CA VAL A 220 -19.32 2.14 3.42
C VAL A 220 -19.86 1.07 4.36
N CYS A 221 -19.29 -0.12 4.31
CA CYS A 221 -19.66 -1.21 5.21
C CYS A 221 -19.17 -0.91 6.65
N PRO A 222 -19.69 -1.60 7.68
CA PRO A 222 -19.27 -1.37 9.07
C PRO A 222 -17.75 -1.52 9.27
N THR A 223 -17.13 -2.53 8.64
CA THR A 223 -15.69 -2.75 8.73
C THR A 223 -14.90 -1.55 8.22
N CYS A 224 -15.14 -1.10 6.99
CA CYS A 224 -14.42 0.05 6.44
C CYS A 224 -14.78 1.36 7.14
N PHE A 225 -16.00 1.48 7.68
CA PHE A 225 -16.37 2.65 8.47
C PHE A 225 -15.51 2.75 9.73
N TYR A 226 -15.46 1.70 10.57
CA TYR A 226 -14.70 1.77 11.82
C TYR A 226 -13.19 1.73 11.61
N THR A 227 -12.71 0.98 10.62
CA THR A 227 -11.26 0.81 10.40
C THR A 227 -10.64 1.90 9.55
N ILE A 228 -11.41 2.63 8.72
CA ILE A 228 -10.86 3.68 7.85
C ILE A 228 -11.45 5.04 8.20
N ILE A 229 -12.77 5.19 8.11
CA ILE A 229 -13.43 6.51 8.26
C ILE A 229 -13.37 7.02 9.70
N ALA A 230 -13.75 6.18 10.67
CA ALA A 230 -13.70 6.50 12.08
C ALA A 230 -12.26 6.62 12.56
N ALA A 231 -11.37 5.73 12.10
CA ALA A 231 -9.93 5.82 12.36
C ALA A 231 -9.33 7.15 11.87
N ALA A 232 -9.77 7.68 10.72
CA ALA A 232 -9.43 9.01 10.21
C ALA A 232 -10.10 10.18 10.98
N SER A 233 -10.85 9.91 12.04
CA SER A 233 -11.63 10.89 12.82
C SER A 233 -12.74 11.61 12.03
N PHE A 234 -13.24 10.99 10.96
CA PHE A 234 -14.30 11.57 10.11
C PHE A 234 -15.68 10.91 10.28
N GLY A 235 -15.83 10.00 11.25
CA GLY A 235 -17.08 9.25 11.46
C GLY A 235 -18.34 10.12 11.61
N ARG A 236 -18.23 11.32 12.19
CA ARG A 236 -19.34 12.26 12.38
C ARG A 236 -20.00 12.76 11.08
N HIS A 237 -19.34 12.60 9.94
CA HIS A 237 -19.86 13.04 8.64
C HIS A 237 -20.71 11.98 7.95
N PHE A 238 -20.87 10.83 8.59
CA PHE A 238 -21.65 9.71 8.09
C PHE A 238 -22.86 9.46 8.98
N TYR A 239 -23.92 8.93 8.39
CA TYR A 239 -25.08 8.42 9.09
C TYR A 239 -25.36 6.98 8.68
N ILE A 240 -26.06 6.25 9.54
CA ILE A 240 -26.48 4.88 9.27
C ILE A 240 -27.75 4.91 8.43
N ASP A 241 -27.76 4.15 7.35
CA ASP A 241 -28.94 3.92 6.51
C ASP A 241 -29.24 2.42 6.47
N GLN A 242 -30.53 2.07 6.54
CA GLN A 242 -30.99 0.69 6.40
C GLN A 242 -31.26 0.43 4.92
N TYR A 243 -30.46 -0.43 4.31
CA TYR A 243 -30.58 -0.69 2.89
C TYR A 243 -31.78 -1.62 2.60
N PRO A 244 -32.57 -1.35 1.55
CA PRO A 244 -33.61 -2.27 1.13
C PRO A 244 -32.99 -3.65 0.79
N PRO A 245 -33.61 -4.76 1.23
CA PRO A 245 -33.17 -6.09 0.85
C PRO A 245 -33.04 -6.25 -0.67
N GLY A 246 -31.94 -6.85 -1.12
CA GLY A 246 -31.73 -7.22 -2.54
C GLY A 246 -31.16 -6.15 -3.48
N ALA A 247 -30.88 -4.92 -3.02
CA ALA A 247 -30.24 -3.91 -3.86
C ALA A 247 -28.70 -4.11 -3.87
N PRO A 248 -28.05 -4.18 -5.05
CA PRO A 248 -26.62 -4.45 -5.14
C PRO A 248 -25.81 -3.23 -4.66
N THR A 249 -25.13 -3.36 -3.53
CA THR A 249 -24.15 -2.37 -3.06
C THR A 249 -22.79 -3.00 -2.83
N CYS A 250 -21.76 -2.25 -3.22
CA CYS A 250 -20.38 -2.58 -2.93
C CYS A 250 -19.82 -1.55 -1.95
N CYS A 251 -18.96 -1.96 -1.04
CA CYS A 251 -18.28 -1.01 -0.17
C CYS A 251 -17.25 -0.19 -0.98
N ASP A 252 -17.47 1.12 -1.12
CA ASP A 252 -16.58 2.01 -1.87
C ASP A 252 -15.19 2.13 -1.25
N MET A 253 -15.11 1.98 0.08
CA MET A 253 -13.85 1.99 0.84
C MET A 253 -13.25 0.59 1.00
N GLY A 254 -13.89 -0.45 0.47
CA GLY A 254 -13.40 -1.83 0.53
C GLY A 254 -12.18 -2.02 -0.38
N PRO A 255 -11.27 -2.96 -0.08
CA PRO A 255 -10.07 -3.22 -0.89
C PRO A 255 -10.40 -3.67 -2.32
N GLY A 256 -11.56 -4.29 -2.54
CA GLY A 256 -12.05 -4.68 -3.86
C GLY A 256 -12.70 -3.54 -4.66
N SER A 257 -12.86 -2.35 -4.09
CA SER A 257 -13.40 -1.19 -4.80
C SER A 257 -12.39 -0.70 -5.85
N PRO A 258 -12.80 -0.44 -7.10
CA PRO A 258 -11.93 0.16 -8.13
C PRO A 258 -11.32 1.50 -7.69
N ARG A 259 -11.95 2.18 -6.73
CA ARG A 259 -11.55 3.51 -6.25
C ARG A 259 -10.79 3.48 -4.94
N HIS A 260 -10.59 2.31 -4.33
CA HIS A 260 -10.05 2.17 -2.98
C HIS A 260 -8.80 3.02 -2.72
N LYS A 261 -7.76 2.82 -3.52
CA LYS A 261 -6.47 3.54 -3.38
C LYS A 261 -6.64 5.06 -3.50
N ARG A 262 -7.46 5.50 -4.47
CA ARG A 262 -7.71 6.92 -4.74
C ARG A 262 -8.50 7.58 -3.62
N LEU A 263 -9.49 6.88 -3.08
CA LEU A 263 -10.27 7.33 -1.92
C LEU A 263 -9.41 7.40 -0.66
N LEU A 264 -8.54 6.42 -0.40
CA LEU A 264 -7.60 6.47 0.72
C LEU A 264 -6.63 7.65 0.60
N ALA A 265 -6.03 7.86 -0.57
CA ALA A 265 -5.14 9.01 -0.80
C ALA A 265 -5.86 10.35 -0.58
N LYS A 266 -7.11 10.47 -1.04
CA LYS A 266 -7.88 11.70 -0.81
C LYS A 266 -8.35 11.86 0.63
N LEU A 267 -8.65 10.76 1.32
CA LEU A 267 -8.94 10.78 2.75
C LEU A 267 -7.72 11.24 3.54
N ARG A 268 -6.53 10.80 3.12
CA ARG A 268 -5.26 11.26 3.70
C ARG A 268 -5.06 12.76 3.52
N GLU A 269 -5.17 13.25 2.29
CA GLU A 269 -5.08 14.68 2.00
C GLU A 269 -6.06 15.48 2.87
N SER A 270 -7.28 14.98 3.03
CA SER A 270 -8.31 15.61 3.87
C SER A 270 -7.94 15.61 5.36
N LEU A 271 -7.26 14.57 5.84
CA LEU A 271 -6.74 14.50 7.21
C LEU A 271 -5.61 15.51 7.43
N ASP A 272 -4.65 15.57 6.51
CA ASP A 272 -3.52 16.51 6.57
C ASP A 272 -3.99 17.96 6.52
N LEU A 273 -4.97 18.26 5.65
CA LEU A 273 -5.62 19.57 5.53
C LEU A 273 -6.66 19.84 6.62
N LYS A 274 -7.05 18.83 7.41
CA LYS A 274 -8.12 18.88 8.41
C LYS A 274 -9.46 19.34 7.83
N ASP A 275 -9.73 18.95 6.59
CA ASP A 275 -10.89 19.41 5.83
C ASP A 275 -11.58 18.23 5.13
N PHE A 276 -12.64 17.72 5.77
CA PHE A 276 -13.44 16.63 5.23
C PHE A 276 -14.14 16.98 3.90
N SER A 277 -14.35 18.27 3.60
CA SER A 277 -15.03 18.67 2.37
C SER A 277 -14.26 18.20 1.13
N LYS A 278 -12.92 18.10 1.21
CA LYS A 278 -12.05 17.59 0.14
C LYS A 278 -12.35 16.13 -0.20
N PHE A 279 -12.53 15.28 0.82
CA PHE A 279 -12.92 13.89 0.62
C PHE A 279 -14.34 13.80 0.07
N LYS A 280 -15.28 14.54 0.67
CA LYS A 280 -16.69 14.53 0.27
C LYS A 280 -16.87 14.96 -1.19
N GLU A 281 -16.24 16.06 -1.61
CA GLU A 281 -16.33 16.57 -2.98
C GLU A 281 -15.75 15.55 -3.98
N PHE A 282 -14.62 14.94 -3.64
CA PHE A 282 -14.02 13.91 -4.47
C PHE A 282 -14.91 12.68 -4.60
N ALA A 283 -15.42 12.16 -3.48
CA ALA A 283 -16.36 11.03 -3.48
C ALA A 283 -17.63 11.35 -4.27
N TYR A 284 -18.18 12.57 -4.11
CA TYR A 284 -19.34 13.05 -4.87
C TYR A 284 -19.07 13.02 -6.38
N LYS A 285 -18.02 13.68 -6.86
CA LYS A 285 -17.68 13.72 -8.30
C LYS A 285 -17.52 12.31 -8.88
N ARG A 286 -16.88 11.40 -8.16
CA ARG A 286 -16.70 10.01 -8.60
C ARG A 286 -17.99 9.21 -8.58
N SER A 287 -18.87 9.45 -7.62
CA SER A 287 -20.15 8.75 -7.53
C SER A 287 -21.07 9.02 -8.73
N LEU A 288 -20.78 10.08 -9.50
CA LEU A 288 -21.49 10.44 -10.74
C LEU A 288 -20.92 9.77 -11.99
N LEU A 289 -19.73 9.20 -11.92
CA LEU A 289 -19.02 8.62 -13.06
C LEU A 289 -18.95 7.09 -12.92
N PRO A 290 -18.90 6.34 -14.02
CA PRO A 290 -18.54 4.93 -13.95
C PRO A 290 -17.08 4.76 -13.52
N PRO A 291 -16.74 3.72 -12.74
CA PRO A 291 -15.34 3.46 -12.39
C PRO A 291 -14.53 3.16 -13.65
N CYS A 292 -13.28 3.60 -13.68
CA CYS A 292 -12.34 3.24 -14.74
C CYS A 292 -12.26 1.71 -14.89
N PRO A 293 -12.42 1.16 -16.10
CA PRO A 293 -12.36 -0.28 -16.32
C PRO A 293 -10.93 -0.83 -16.31
N GLY A 294 -9.92 0.04 -16.19
CA GLY A 294 -8.51 -0.34 -16.26
C GLY A 294 -8.20 -0.99 -17.61
N ASP A 295 -7.59 -2.17 -17.58
CA ASP A 295 -7.30 -3.02 -18.74
C ASP A 295 -8.45 -3.97 -19.11
N THR A 296 -9.59 -3.92 -18.43
CA THR A 296 -10.76 -4.76 -18.74
C THR A 296 -11.56 -4.17 -19.89
N GLY A 297 -11.80 -4.97 -20.93
CA GLY A 297 -12.65 -4.58 -22.06
C GLY A 297 -14.12 -4.44 -21.65
N VAL A 298 -14.71 -3.25 -21.80
CA VAL A 298 -16.11 -2.97 -21.46
C VAL A 298 -16.86 -2.31 -22.62
N LYS A 299 -18.16 -2.61 -22.73
CA LYS A 299 -19.09 -2.03 -23.72
C LYS A 299 -19.98 -0.94 -23.11
N GLY A 300 -20.58 -0.10 -23.95
CA GLY A 300 -21.59 0.87 -23.52
C GLY A 300 -21.06 1.99 -22.61
N ARG A 301 -19.76 2.29 -22.70
CA ARG A 301 -19.11 3.40 -21.99
C ARG A 301 -18.82 4.54 -22.96
N ARG A 302 -18.78 5.76 -22.43
CA ARG A 302 -18.28 6.94 -23.14
C ARG A 302 -16.76 6.95 -23.09
N TRP A 303 -16.16 7.19 -24.25
CA TRP A 303 -14.72 7.26 -24.44
C TRP A 303 -14.30 8.61 -24.99
N TYR A 304 -13.10 9.04 -24.61
CA TYR A 304 -12.47 10.30 -24.99
C TYR A 304 -11.06 10.01 -25.50
N GLY A 305 -10.57 10.72 -26.50
CA GLY A 305 -9.22 10.48 -27.00
C GLY A 305 -9.01 10.89 -28.45
N THR A 306 -8.27 10.06 -29.17
CA THR A 306 -8.00 10.23 -30.61
C THR A 306 -8.24 8.90 -31.33
N ASP A 307 -7.93 8.83 -32.62
CA ASP A 307 -7.96 7.57 -33.37
C ASP A 307 -6.87 6.58 -32.92
N SER A 308 -5.90 7.03 -32.11
CA SER A 308 -4.78 6.20 -31.64
C SER A 308 -4.90 5.70 -30.20
N PHE A 309 -5.77 6.30 -29.38
CA PHE A 309 -5.94 5.92 -27.98
C PHE A 309 -7.30 6.38 -27.45
N ILE A 310 -7.77 5.69 -26.42
CA ILE A 310 -9.05 5.97 -25.76
C ILE A 310 -8.92 5.99 -24.24
N VAL A 311 -9.67 6.88 -23.63
CA VAL A 311 -9.67 7.17 -22.20
C VAL A 311 -11.10 7.11 -21.70
N CYS A 312 -11.32 6.41 -20.59
CA CYS A 312 -12.65 6.33 -19.98
C CYS A 312 -13.07 7.68 -19.37
N GLU A 313 -14.38 7.85 -19.18
CA GLU A 313 -14.96 9.08 -18.62
C GLU A 313 -14.34 9.51 -17.27
N GLU A 314 -14.02 8.57 -16.39
CA GLU A 314 -13.40 8.89 -15.09
C GLU A 314 -11.97 9.43 -15.26
N CYS A 315 -11.13 8.77 -16.06
CA CYS A 315 -9.77 9.22 -16.31
C CYS A 315 -9.72 10.52 -17.13
N TYR A 316 -10.69 10.72 -18.03
CA TYR A 316 -10.81 11.97 -18.77
C TYR A 316 -10.99 13.15 -17.82
N ALA A 317 -11.98 13.09 -16.92
CA ALA A 317 -12.26 14.15 -15.94
C ALA A 317 -11.06 14.47 -15.01
N ASP A 318 -10.13 13.51 -14.84
CA ASP A 318 -9.10 13.59 -13.82
C ASP A 318 -7.75 14.04 -14.33
N VAL A 319 -7.43 13.56 -15.51
CA VAL A 319 -6.07 13.63 -16.04
C VAL A 319 -6.07 14.44 -17.33
N VAL A 320 -7.11 14.29 -18.14
CA VAL A 320 -7.15 14.86 -19.48
C VAL A 320 -7.84 16.23 -19.48
N GLU A 321 -9.08 16.33 -18.98
CA GLU A 321 -9.87 17.56 -18.92
C GLU A 321 -9.11 18.75 -18.29
N PRO A 322 -8.41 18.60 -17.15
CA PRO A 322 -7.66 19.72 -16.57
C PRO A 322 -6.30 19.99 -17.26
N SER A 323 -5.93 19.26 -18.31
CA SER A 323 -4.62 19.35 -18.96
C SER A 323 -4.60 20.26 -20.19
N SER A 324 -3.40 20.66 -20.62
CA SER A 324 -3.21 21.51 -21.81
C SER A 324 -3.62 20.84 -23.12
N LEU A 325 -3.63 19.50 -23.18
CA LEU A 325 -3.95 18.73 -24.38
C LEU A 325 -5.43 18.32 -24.47
N ALA A 326 -6.29 18.75 -23.54
CA ALA A 326 -7.71 18.40 -23.55
C ALA A 326 -8.42 18.79 -24.86
N SER A 327 -8.04 19.95 -25.43
CA SER A 327 -8.57 20.48 -26.68
C SER A 327 -8.10 19.74 -27.92
N ASP A 328 -7.02 18.94 -27.81
CA ASP A 328 -6.41 18.26 -28.95
C ASP A 328 -7.06 16.90 -29.23
N LEU A 329 -7.97 16.46 -28.35
CA LEU A 329 -8.73 15.24 -28.54
C LEU A 329 -9.73 15.39 -29.70
N THR A 330 -9.88 14.34 -30.49
CA THR A 330 -10.85 14.27 -31.61
C THR A 330 -12.10 13.46 -31.24
N VAL A 331 -11.99 12.59 -30.22
CA VAL A 331 -13.08 11.76 -29.72
C VAL A 331 -13.57 12.33 -28.40
N HIS A 332 -14.87 12.66 -28.33
CA HIS A 332 -15.49 13.30 -27.16
C HIS A 332 -16.80 12.61 -26.77
N GLY A 333 -16.70 11.67 -25.83
CA GLY A 333 -17.87 10.99 -25.27
C GLY A 333 -18.52 9.96 -26.22
N ASN A 334 -17.76 9.43 -27.19
CA ASN A 334 -18.27 8.46 -28.16
C ASN A 334 -18.53 7.10 -27.48
N LEU A 335 -19.57 6.41 -27.96
CA LEU A 335 -19.82 5.01 -27.60
C LEU A 335 -19.16 4.11 -28.64
N LEU A 336 -18.30 3.20 -28.17
CA LEU A 336 -17.69 2.18 -29.02
C LEU A 336 -18.55 0.90 -29.03
N GLU A 337 -18.65 0.26 -30.19
CA GLU A 337 -19.38 -1.03 -30.35
C GLU A 337 -18.60 -2.21 -29.76
N ASP A 338 -17.28 -2.17 -29.94
CA ASP A 338 -16.36 -3.18 -29.43
C ASP A 338 -15.98 -2.93 -27.96
N PRO A 339 -15.69 -4.00 -27.18
CA PRO A 339 -15.17 -3.84 -25.84
C PRO A 339 -13.84 -3.09 -25.87
N ALA A 340 -13.73 -2.07 -25.02
CA ALA A 340 -12.56 -1.21 -24.95
C ALA A 340 -12.05 -1.09 -23.50
N SER A 341 -10.75 -0.85 -23.35
CA SER A 341 -10.08 -0.61 -22.07
C SER A 341 -9.46 0.80 -22.06
N CYS A 342 -9.08 1.30 -20.90
CA CYS A 342 -8.61 2.68 -20.74
C CYS A 342 -7.10 2.77 -20.91
N ASP A 343 -6.59 3.58 -21.83
CA ASP A 343 -5.15 3.65 -22.15
C ASP A 343 -4.32 4.46 -21.15
N ILE A 344 -4.95 5.28 -20.31
CA ILE A 344 -4.25 6.15 -19.35
C ILE A 344 -4.34 5.65 -17.89
N TYR A 345 -4.95 4.50 -17.64
CA TYR A 345 -5.34 4.11 -16.27
C TYR A 345 -4.16 3.90 -15.30
N SER A 346 -2.97 3.64 -15.82
CA SER A 346 -1.81 3.20 -15.03
C SER A 346 -0.83 4.33 -14.70
N PRO A 347 -0.02 4.19 -13.64
CA PRO A 347 0.91 5.24 -13.22
C PRO A 347 1.92 5.64 -14.31
N ARG A 348 2.43 4.68 -15.10
CA ARG A 348 3.34 4.99 -16.20
C ARG A 348 2.64 5.78 -17.29
N MET A 349 1.45 5.35 -17.71
CA MET A 349 0.71 6.04 -18.76
C MET A 349 0.29 7.45 -18.31
N ASN A 350 -0.07 7.64 -17.04
CA ASN A 350 -0.27 8.98 -16.47
C ASN A 350 0.99 9.85 -16.54
N ARG A 351 2.18 9.29 -16.27
CA ARG A 351 3.44 10.02 -16.38
C ARG A 351 3.73 10.42 -17.83
N ILE A 352 3.56 9.50 -18.79
CA ILE A 352 3.77 9.78 -20.22
C ILE A 352 2.78 10.84 -20.71
N TRP A 353 1.53 10.82 -20.23
CA TRP A 353 0.57 11.88 -20.53
C TRP A 353 1.03 13.24 -19.99
N ALA A 354 1.54 13.28 -18.75
CA ALA A 354 2.09 14.51 -18.19
C ALA A 354 3.32 15.02 -18.98
N GLU A 355 4.18 14.13 -19.48
CA GLU A 355 5.29 14.45 -20.38
C GLU A 355 4.79 15.00 -21.72
N ALA A 356 3.77 14.37 -22.32
CA ALA A 356 3.11 14.86 -23.53
C ALA A 356 2.55 16.28 -23.35
N CYS A 357 1.92 16.55 -22.19
CA CYS A 357 1.40 17.88 -21.85
C CYS A 357 2.52 18.92 -21.76
N GLN A 358 3.66 18.58 -21.17
CA GLN A 358 4.83 19.47 -21.10
C GLN A 358 5.43 19.77 -22.47
N MET A 359 5.42 18.78 -23.37
CA MET A 359 5.88 18.92 -24.76
C MET A 359 4.84 19.58 -25.67
N ASN A 360 3.61 19.76 -25.19
CA ASN A 360 2.44 20.15 -25.97
C ASN A 360 2.28 19.28 -27.25
N ASN A 361 2.42 17.96 -27.08
CA ASN A 361 2.43 17.00 -28.18
C ASN A 361 1.62 15.74 -27.84
N VAL A 362 0.37 15.68 -28.29
CA VAL A 362 -0.52 14.53 -28.08
C VAL A 362 -0.01 13.24 -28.74
N ASP A 363 0.76 13.35 -29.84
CA ASP A 363 1.30 12.18 -30.54
C ASP A 363 2.36 11.43 -29.70
N HIS A 364 3.00 12.13 -28.75
CA HIS A 364 3.90 11.51 -27.80
C HIS A 364 3.18 10.43 -26.96
N PHE A 365 1.99 10.76 -26.46
CA PHE A 365 1.17 9.80 -25.73
C PHE A 365 0.58 8.74 -26.68
N ALA A 366 0.12 9.15 -27.87
CA ALA A 366 -0.43 8.22 -28.85
C ALA A 366 0.56 7.11 -29.26
N ALA A 367 1.85 7.44 -29.38
CA ALA A 367 2.89 6.46 -29.66
C ALA A 367 3.04 5.43 -28.52
N ALA A 368 3.02 5.89 -27.26
CA ALA A 368 3.07 5.00 -26.11
C ALA A 368 1.83 4.12 -25.98
N ALA A 369 0.63 4.68 -26.23
CA ALA A 369 -0.62 3.94 -26.21
C ALA A 369 -0.65 2.84 -27.28
N ARG A 370 -0.22 3.13 -28.52
CA ARG A 370 -0.10 2.10 -29.58
C ARG A 370 0.85 0.98 -29.17
N HIS A 371 2.01 1.32 -28.63
CA HIS A 371 2.96 0.31 -28.15
C HIS A 371 2.35 -0.54 -27.03
N ARG A 372 1.67 0.08 -26.06
CA ARG A 372 0.94 -0.63 -25.00
C ARG A 372 -0.10 -1.59 -25.59
N THR A 373 -0.87 -1.17 -26.59
CA THR A 373 -1.84 -2.04 -27.29
C THR A 373 -1.16 -3.23 -27.98
N GLU A 374 -0.03 -3.02 -28.65
CA GLU A 374 0.76 -4.10 -29.26
C GLU A 374 1.22 -5.13 -28.22
N VAL A 375 1.69 -4.67 -27.06
CA VAL A 375 2.07 -5.56 -25.94
C VAL A 375 0.83 -6.28 -25.39
N TYR A 376 -0.28 -5.57 -25.14
CA TYR A 376 -1.54 -6.15 -24.65
C TYR A 376 -1.99 -7.32 -25.53
N LEU A 377 -2.07 -7.09 -26.85
CA LEU A 377 -2.54 -8.08 -27.82
C LEU A 377 -1.62 -9.31 -27.89
N ARG A 378 -0.32 -9.14 -27.62
CA ARG A 378 0.66 -10.22 -27.59
C ARG A 378 0.60 -11.02 -26.29
N VAL A 379 0.55 -10.34 -25.13
CA VAL A 379 0.79 -11.00 -23.84
C VAL A 379 -0.50 -11.45 -23.15
N LYS A 380 -1.57 -10.66 -23.19
CA LYS A 380 -2.79 -10.93 -22.40
C LYS A 380 -3.51 -12.23 -22.80
N PRO A 381 -3.73 -12.53 -24.09
CA PRO A 381 -4.34 -13.80 -24.47
C PRO A 381 -3.50 -15.00 -24.02
N THR A 382 -2.17 -14.93 -24.17
CA THR A 382 -1.28 -16.01 -23.72
C THR A 382 -1.27 -16.15 -22.20
N MET A 383 -1.35 -15.05 -21.44
CA MET A 383 -1.48 -15.12 -19.98
C MET A 383 -2.78 -15.79 -19.56
N GLU A 384 -3.91 -15.47 -20.22
CA GLU A 384 -5.20 -16.11 -19.97
C GLU A 384 -5.16 -17.61 -20.28
N GLU A 385 -4.56 -18.01 -21.40
CA GLU A 385 -4.36 -19.42 -21.77
C GLU A 385 -3.52 -20.17 -20.72
N VAL A 386 -2.41 -19.58 -20.27
CA VAL A 386 -1.53 -20.19 -19.26
C VAL A 386 -2.27 -20.33 -17.93
N ARG A 387 -3.00 -19.30 -17.50
CA ARG A 387 -3.83 -19.34 -16.28
C ARG A 387 -4.92 -20.40 -16.37
N ALA A 388 -5.58 -20.53 -17.52
CA ALA A 388 -6.58 -21.57 -17.75
C ALA A 388 -5.98 -22.97 -17.62
N HIS A 389 -4.77 -23.20 -18.17
CA HIS A 389 -4.08 -24.48 -18.02
C HIS A 389 -3.73 -24.80 -16.56
N LEU A 390 -3.20 -23.82 -15.82
CA LEU A 390 -2.89 -23.98 -14.40
C LEU A 390 -4.16 -24.30 -13.59
N GLN A 391 -5.27 -23.59 -13.87
CA GLN A 391 -6.54 -23.87 -13.21
C GLN A 391 -7.06 -25.28 -13.51
N MET A 392 -6.97 -25.75 -14.77
CA MET A 392 -7.37 -27.11 -15.14
C MET A 392 -6.54 -28.19 -14.43
N GLN A 393 -5.22 -27.98 -14.25
CA GLN A 393 -4.37 -28.90 -13.49
C GLN A 393 -4.85 -29.02 -12.04
N ARG A 394 -5.25 -27.89 -11.44
CA ARG A 394 -5.77 -27.78 -10.08
C ARG A 394 -7.12 -28.47 -9.90
N ASP A 395 -8.05 -28.22 -10.81
CA ASP A 395 -9.40 -28.78 -10.79
C ASP A 395 -9.36 -30.31 -10.94
N ARG A 396 -8.49 -30.84 -11.80
CA ARG A 396 -8.28 -32.28 -11.98
C ARG A 396 -7.80 -32.97 -10.70
N MET A 397 -7.14 -32.24 -9.82
CA MET A 397 -6.56 -32.75 -8.57
C MET A 397 -7.46 -32.49 -7.35
N GLY A 398 -8.65 -31.92 -7.54
CA GLY A 398 -9.65 -31.71 -6.48
C GLY A 398 -9.34 -30.55 -5.51
N TYR A 399 -8.49 -29.60 -5.91
CA TYR A 399 -8.14 -28.44 -5.08
C TYR A 399 -9.09 -27.25 -5.33
N PRO A 400 -9.58 -26.56 -4.27
CA PRO A 400 -10.52 -25.43 -4.41
C PRO A 400 -9.87 -24.23 -5.12
N PRO A 401 -10.61 -23.36 -5.85
CA PRO A 401 -10.15 -22.11 -6.49
C PRO A 401 -9.03 -21.37 -5.74
N ALA A 402 -7.97 -20.92 -6.43
CA ALA A 402 -6.88 -20.16 -5.79
C ALA A 402 -7.41 -18.87 -5.13
N THR A 403 -8.49 -18.31 -5.69
CA THR A 403 -9.25 -17.19 -5.15
C THR A 403 -9.85 -17.46 -3.76
N ALA A 404 -10.19 -18.70 -3.42
CA ALA A 404 -10.69 -19.06 -2.08
C ALA A 404 -9.58 -19.06 -1.01
N ALA A 405 -8.35 -19.41 -1.39
CA ALA A 405 -7.18 -19.30 -0.52
C ALA A 405 -6.67 -17.85 -0.43
N ALA A 406 -6.70 -17.11 -1.55
CA ALA A 406 -6.31 -15.70 -1.63
C ALA A 406 -7.28 -14.77 -0.89
N GLY A 407 -8.58 -15.09 -0.84
CA GLY A 407 -9.56 -14.34 -0.05
C GLY A 407 -9.26 -14.35 1.45
N SER A 408 -8.54 -15.38 1.93
CA SER A 408 -8.11 -15.50 3.33
C SER A 408 -6.89 -14.65 3.66
N SER A 409 -6.04 -14.35 2.67
CA SER A 409 -4.78 -13.58 2.81
C SER A 409 -4.89 -12.12 2.34
N ALA A 410 -5.80 -11.80 1.43
CA ALA A 410 -5.96 -10.48 0.85
C ALA A 410 -6.57 -9.43 1.81
N GLY A 411 -7.23 -9.86 2.90
CA GLY A 411 -7.84 -8.97 3.90
C GLY A 411 -6.87 -8.49 4.99
N TYR A 412 -5.59 -8.74 4.80
CA TYR A 412 -4.53 -8.55 5.79
C TYR A 412 -3.40 -7.77 5.15
N GLN A 413 -3.68 -6.56 4.67
CA GLN A 413 -2.74 -5.80 3.85
C GLN A 413 -1.77 -5.03 4.74
N HIS A 414 -0.49 -5.42 4.67
CA HIS A 414 0.61 -4.75 5.33
C HIS A 414 0.84 -3.39 4.67
N VAL A 415 0.70 -2.32 5.43
CA VAL A 415 1.14 -0.99 5.00
C VAL A 415 2.45 -0.67 5.76
N PRO A 416 3.55 -0.37 5.06
CA PRO A 416 4.73 0.26 5.68
C PRO A 416 4.26 1.48 6.49
N ILE A 417 4.86 1.75 7.64
CA ILE A 417 4.25 2.68 8.59
C ILE A 417 4.34 4.12 8.05
N GLY A 418 3.21 4.56 7.53
CA GLY A 418 2.93 5.81 6.84
C GLY A 418 1.65 5.59 6.06
N PHE A 419 0.60 6.39 6.27
CA PHE A 419 -0.67 6.21 5.57
C PHE A 419 -0.55 6.70 4.12
N ASP A 420 0.27 6.03 3.31
CA ASP A 420 0.42 6.29 1.88
C ASP A 420 -0.48 5.37 1.02
N GLY A 421 -1.01 4.28 1.63
CA GLY A 421 -1.97 3.38 0.99
C GLY A 421 -1.39 2.61 -0.19
N TYR A 422 -0.06 2.58 -0.35
CA TYR A 422 0.59 1.81 -1.39
C TYR A 422 0.85 0.40 -0.90
N THR A 423 0.03 -0.52 -1.38
CA THR A 423 0.28 -1.96 -1.26
C THR A 423 0.55 -2.54 -2.63
N TYR A 424 1.60 -3.35 -2.73
CA TYR A 424 1.90 -4.13 -3.91
C TYR A 424 1.11 -5.44 -3.89
N GLY A 425 0.88 -6.04 -5.06
CA GLY A 425 0.21 -7.33 -5.18
C GLY A 425 -0.26 -7.65 -6.58
N ASN A 426 -0.80 -8.85 -6.73
CA ASN A 426 -1.38 -9.33 -7.98
C ASN A 426 -2.60 -10.20 -7.67
N LEU A 427 -3.27 -10.66 -8.74
CA LEU A 427 -4.45 -11.52 -8.64
C LEU A 427 -4.13 -12.93 -8.07
N VAL A 428 -2.86 -13.32 -8.03
CA VAL A 428 -2.41 -14.64 -7.56
C VAL A 428 -2.30 -14.67 -6.04
N VAL A 429 -1.66 -13.67 -5.45
CA VAL A 429 -1.34 -13.66 -4.01
C VAL A 429 -2.05 -12.58 -3.21
N GLY A 430 -2.97 -11.86 -3.86
CA GLY A 430 -3.67 -10.72 -3.31
C GLY A 430 -2.84 -9.44 -3.34
N TYR A 431 -3.49 -8.35 -2.94
CA TYR A 431 -2.84 -7.06 -2.68
C TYR A 431 -2.48 -6.96 -1.20
N GLY A 432 -1.41 -6.23 -0.84
CA GLY A 432 -0.98 -6.07 0.55
C GLY A 432 0.50 -6.23 0.86
N TYR A 433 1.36 -6.35 -0.14
CA TYR A 433 2.81 -6.54 0.02
C TYR A 433 3.53 -5.20 0.17
N ALA A 434 4.62 -5.20 0.94
CA ALA A 434 5.43 -4.01 1.24
C ALA A 434 6.28 -3.55 0.05
N SER A 435 6.61 -4.48 -0.85
CA SER A 435 7.40 -4.21 -2.06
C SER A 435 6.97 -5.12 -3.22
N PRO A 436 7.26 -4.74 -4.47
CA PRO A 436 7.09 -5.64 -5.63
C PRO A 436 7.85 -6.97 -5.46
N GLN A 437 9.00 -6.95 -4.81
CA GLN A 437 9.82 -8.13 -4.53
C GLN A 437 9.14 -9.08 -3.55
N ASP A 438 8.39 -8.56 -2.57
CA ASP A 438 7.59 -9.40 -1.67
C ASP A 438 6.39 -10.03 -2.38
N VAL A 439 5.78 -9.31 -3.33
CA VAL A 439 4.76 -9.90 -4.23
C VAL A 439 5.39 -11.02 -5.02
N GLU A 440 6.58 -10.81 -5.57
CA GLU A 440 7.30 -11.76 -6.40
C GLU A 440 7.69 -13.01 -5.61
N ALA A 441 8.25 -12.84 -4.41
CA ALA A 441 8.59 -13.93 -3.50
C ALA A 441 7.35 -14.70 -3.04
N ALA A 442 6.26 -14.00 -2.70
CA ALA A 442 5.01 -14.63 -2.31
C ALA A 442 4.32 -15.30 -3.49
N THR A 443 4.41 -14.73 -4.69
CA THR A 443 3.88 -15.34 -5.93
C THR A 443 4.63 -16.62 -6.21
N MET A 444 5.95 -16.64 -6.11
CA MET A 444 6.73 -17.87 -6.29
C MET A 444 6.50 -18.90 -5.18
N ALA A 445 6.31 -18.46 -3.93
CA ALA A 445 6.03 -19.35 -2.79
C ALA A 445 4.57 -19.87 -2.78
N GLY A 446 3.62 -19.07 -3.26
CA GLY A 446 2.18 -19.35 -3.33
C GLY A 446 1.72 -20.00 -4.64
N ALA A 447 2.52 -19.89 -5.70
CA ALA A 447 2.32 -20.54 -6.99
C ALA A 447 2.54 -22.05 -6.94
N ASN A 448 3.42 -22.53 -6.06
CA ASN A 448 3.64 -23.96 -5.93
C ASN A 448 4.00 -24.40 -4.50
N PRO A 449 3.18 -24.08 -3.49
CA PRO A 449 3.46 -24.41 -2.09
C PRO A 449 3.57 -25.92 -1.85
N THR A 450 3.12 -26.73 -2.80
CA THR A 450 3.07 -28.19 -2.75
C THR A 450 3.95 -28.88 -3.80
N GLY A 451 4.55 -28.16 -4.75
CA GLY A 451 5.34 -28.75 -5.85
C GLY A 451 4.51 -29.49 -6.92
N ILE A 452 3.20 -29.23 -7.01
CA ILE A 452 2.21 -29.97 -7.80
C ILE A 452 1.97 -29.35 -9.19
N GLU A 453 2.09 -28.03 -9.35
CA GLU A 453 1.83 -27.33 -10.61
C GLU A 453 3.09 -27.19 -11.47
N ASP A 454 2.92 -27.12 -12.80
CA ASP A 454 4.03 -27.06 -13.77
C ASP A 454 4.89 -25.78 -13.59
N PRO A 455 6.15 -25.90 -13.12
CA PRO A 455 7.02 -24.75 -12.91
C PRO A 455 7.31 -23.95 -14.19
N ALA A 456 7.26 -24.59 -15.37
CA ALA A 456 7.51 -23.92 -16.65
C ALA A 456 6.36 -22.99 -17.04
N LEU A 457 5.10 -23.39 -16.76
CA LEU A 457 3.93 -22.55 -16.99
C LEU A 457 3.93 -21.34 -16.07
N TRP A 458 4.30 -21.52 -14.81
CA TRP A 458 4.47 -20.40 -13.86
C TRP A 458 5.58 -19.45 -14.27
N HIS A 459 6.73 -19.97 -14.68
CA HIS A 459 7.82 -19.15 -15.20
C HIS A 459 7.40 -18.37 -16.45
N LYS A 460 6.66 -19.00 -17.37
CA LYS A 460 6.11 -18.34 -18.56
C LYS A 460 5.13 -17.23 -18.18
N LEU A 461 4.22 -17.48 -17.24
CA LEU A 461 3.27 -16.48 -16.75
C LEU A 461 4.01 -15.28 -16.15
N PHE A 462 5.04 -15.54 -15.35
CA PHE A 462 5.88 -14.50 -14.75
C PHE A 462 6.56 -13.61 -15.80
N LEU A 463 7.18 -14.20 -16.83
CA LEU A 463 7.82 -13.43 -17.90
C LEU A 463 6.83 -12.52 -18.64
N LEU A 464 5.63 -13.05 -18.96
CA LEU A 464 4.57 -12.27 -19.60
C LEU A 464 4.04 -11.15 -18.70
N GLU A 465 3.97 -11.38 -17.38
CA GLU A 465 3.59 -10.35 -16.40
C GLU A 465 4.65 -9.23 -16.31
N GLN A 466 5.94 -9.56 -16.40
CA GLN A 466 7.00 -8.54 -16.45
C GLN A 466 6.92 -7.72 -17.73
N GLU A 467 6.74 -8.37 -18.88
CA GLU A 467 6.59 -7.69 -20.16
C GLU A 467 5.38 -6.74 -20.17
N TRP A 468 4.26 -7.15 -19.55
CA TRP A 468 3.11 -6.27 -19.36
C TRP A 468 3.42 -5.10 -18.41
N LYS A 469 4.13 -5.36 -17.32
CA LYS A 469 4.50 -4.34 -16.32
C LYS A 469 5.44 -3.27 -16.88
N GLU A 470 6.24 -3.58 -17.88
CA GLU A 470 7.10 -2.59 -18.55
C GLU A 470 6.32 -1.46 -19.23
N VAL A 471 5.06 -1.73 -19.62
CA VAL A 471 4.18 -0.76 -20.30
C VAL A 471 3.08 -0.16 -19.40
N GLU A 472 3.06 -0.46 -18.10
CA GLU A 472 2.04 0.02 -17.13
C GLU A 472 2.62 0.82 -15.94
#